data_AF-A0A8C0CRH3-F1
#
_entry.id   AF-A0A8C0CRH3-F1
#
_cell.length_a   1.000
_cell.length_b   1.000
_cell.length_c   1.000
_cell.angle_alpha   90.00
_cell.angle_beta   90.00
_cell.angle_gamma   90.00
#
_symmetry.space_group_name_H-M   'P 1'
#
loop_
_entity.id
_entity.type
_entity.pdbx_description
1 polymer ?
#
loop_
_entity_poly.entity_id
_entity_poly.type
_entity_poly.pdbx_seq_one_letter_code
_entity_poly.pdbx_strand_id
1 'polypeptide(L)'
;FLEKKKALSMCKSVVAPAADGGLNLTSTFLRKDQCETRTLLLRPAGPPGCYSYTSPHWSSNHEVSVVETDYEAYALLYTESFRGPGQDFCMATLYSRTQAPKAEIKEKFATFAKAQGFTEDGIVFLPQTDKCMEENM
;
A
#
# COMPACT_ATOMS: atom_id res chain seq x y z
N PHE A 1 2.59 2.43 14.67
CA PHE A 1 2.49 2.39 13.20
C PHE A 1 1.24 3.13 12.71
N LEU A 2 0.06 2.79 13.23
CA LEU A 2 -1.23 3.41 12.88
C LEU A 2 -1.24 4.95 13.09
N GLU A 3 -0.78 5.44 14.23
CA GLU A 3 -0.68 6.88 14.51
C GLU A 3 0.22 7.63 13.53
N LYS A 4 1.29 6.98 13.04
CA LYS A 4 2.15 7.58 12.01
C LYS A 4 1.43 7.70 10.67
N LYS A 5 0.55 6.75 10.33
CA LYS A 5 -0.27 6.80 9.11
C LYS A 5 -1.36 7.86 9.19
N LYS A 6 -1.96 8.10 10.36
CA LYS A 6 -2.95 9.17 10.56
C LYS A 6 -2.38 10.57 10.30
N ALA A 7 -1.07 10.75 10.52
CA ALA A 7 -0.36 12.00 10.26
C ALA A 7 0.15 12.14 8.80
N LEU A 8 -0.16 11.19 7.92
CA LEU A 8 0.21 11.20 6.51
C LEU A 8 -1.03 11.41 5.66
N SER A 9 -0.94 12.31 4.68
CA SER A 9 -1.93 12.41 3.61
C SER A 9 -1.34 11.77 2.36
N MET A 10 -2.01 10.76 1.83
CA MET A 10 -1.54 10.08 0.61
C MET A 10 -1.92 10.93 -0.60
N CYS A 11 -0.93 11.18 -1.47
CA CYS A 11 -1.12 11.94 -2.70
C CYS A 11 -1.33 10.97 -3.85
N LYS A 12 -0.25 10.42 -4.40
CA LYS A 12 -0.29 9.46 -5.51
C LYS A 12 0.67 8.30 -5.30
N SER A 13 0.31 7.15 -5.84
CA SER A 13 1.21 6.02 -5.96
C SER A 13 1.32 5.61 -7.43
N VAL A 14 2.54 5.58 -7.95
CA VAL A 14 2.85 5.20 -9.32
C VAL A 14 3.48 3.81 -9.31
N VAL A 15 2.97 2.91 -10.13
CA VAL A 15 3.51 1.57 -10.32
C VAL A 15 4.11 1.51 -11.72
N ALA A 16 5.42 1.22 -11.81
CA ALA A 16 6.13 1.08 -13.07
C ALA A 16 6.87 -0.27 -13.13
N PRO A 17 7.02 -0.88 -14.31
CA PRO A 17 7.86 -2.06 -14.47
C PRO A 17 9.31 -1.79 -14.04
N ALA A 18 9.94 -2.77 -13.41
CA ALA A 18 11.37 -2.76 -13.10
C ALA A 18 12.14 -3.67 -14.07
N ALA A 19 13.44 -3.41 -14.23
CA ALA A 19 14.30 -4.15 -15.16
C ALA A 19 14.45 -5.64 -14.81
N ASP A 20 14.23 -6.00 -13.54
CA ASP A 20 14.30 -7.38 -13.03
C ASP A 20 12.96 -8.14 -13.16
N GLY A 21 12.01 -7.60 -13.93
CA GLY A 21 10.66 -8.17 -14.06
C GLY A 21 9.75 -7.90 -12.87
N GLY A 22 10.23 -7.14 -11.88
CA GLY A 22 9.44 -6.65 -10.75
C GLY A 22 8.69 -5.35 -11.03
N LEU A 23 8.29 -4.67 -9.95
CA LEU A 23 7.58 -3.39 -9.98
C LEU A 23 8.25 -2.36 -9.07
N ASN A 24 8.38 -1.14 -9.56
CA ASN A 24 8.68 0.03 -8.76
C ASN A 24 7.38 0.69 -8.31
N LEU A 25 7.07 0.56 -7.02
CA LEU A 25 5.94 1.23 -6.37
C LEU A 25 6.44 2.53 -5.73
N THR A 26 6.19 3.66 -6.38
CA THR A 26 6.58 4.99 -5.92
C THR A 26 5.39 5.70 -5.29
N SER A 27 5.41 5.85 -3.97
CA SER A 27 4.37 6.52 -3.20
C SER A 27 4.81 7.92 -2.79
N THR A 28 3.99 8.91 -3.12
CA THR A 28 4.14 10.31 -2.72
C THR A 28 3.11 10.64 -1.66
N PHE A 29 3.55 11.25 -0.56
CA PHE A 29 2.70 11.61 0.56
C PHE A 29 3.15 12.93 1.18
N LEU A 30 2.20 13.65 1.77
CA LEU A 30 2.47 14.86 2.51
C LEU A 30 2.79 14.52 3.96
N ARG A 31 3.93 15.02 4.45
CA ARG A 31 4.35 14.89 5.85
C ARG A 31 4.86 16.24 6.35
N LYS A 32 4.22 16.78 7.39
CA LYS A 32 4.55 18.11 7.96
C LYS A 32 4.63 19.21 6.88
N ASP A 33 3.61 19.27 6.00
CA ASP A 33 3.53 20.18 4.85
C ASP A 33 4.65 20.06 3.80
N GLN A 34 5.48 19.01 3.85
CA GLN A 34 6.46 18.70 2.82
C GLN A 34 6.05 17.45 2.02
N CYS A 35 6.27 17.51 0.70
CA CYS A 35 6.09 16.37 -0.19
C CYS A 35 7.27 15.41 -0.03
N GLU A 36 7.01 14.21 0.46
CA GLU A 36 8.00 13.12 0.51
C GLU A 36 7.61 12.03 -0.50
N THR A 37 8.60 11.48 -1.20
CA THR A 37 8.43 10.36 -2.13
C THR A 37 9.24 9.16 -1.66
N ARG A 38 8.65 7.97 -1.72
CA ARG A 38 9.32 6.71 -1.42
C ARG A 38 9.05 5.68 -2.49
N THR A 39 10.11 5.08 -3.01
CA THR A 39 10.03 3.99 -3.97
C THR A 39 10.34 2.66 -3.30
N LEU A 40 9.47 1.68 -3.50
CA LEU A 40 9.62 0.30 -3.08
C LEU A 40 9.85 -0.55 -4.33
N LEU A 41 10.96 -1.30 -4.36
CA LEU A 41 11.21 -2.29 -5.40
C LEU A 41 10.57 -3.62 -4.97
N LEU A 42 9.47 -3.97 -5.63
CA LEU A 42 8.74 -5.22 -5.46
C LEU A 42 9.27 -6.25 -6.43
N ARG A 43 9.99 -7.27 -5.94
CA ARG A 43 10.53 -8.34 -6.77
C ARG A 43 9.54 -9.48 -6.90
N PRO A 44 9.43 -10.15 -8.06
CA PRO A 44 8.54 -11.31 -8.19
C PRO A 44 8.87 -12.38 -7.15
N ALA A 45 7.86 -12.92 -6.48
CA ALA A 45 8.02 -13.95 -5.46
C ALA A 45 6.87 -14.95 -5.57
N GLY A 46 7.06 -16.00 -6.37
CA GLY A 46 6.08 -17.06 -6.56
C GLY A 46 5.11 -16.80 -7.73
N PRO A 47 3.80 -17.07 -7.59
CA PRO A 47 2.84 -16.95 -8.68
C PRO A 47 2.57 -15.49 -9.08
N PRO A 48 1.97 -15.24 -10.25
CA PRO A 48 1.59 -13.90 -10.68
C PRO A 48 0.76 -13.18 -9.62
N GLY A 49 1.14 -11.94 -9.30
CA GLY A 49 0.50 -11.13 -8.27
C GLY A 49 1.18 -11.17 -6.90
N CYS A 50 2.16 -12.06 -6.69
CA CYS A 50 2.96 -12.16 -5.47
C CYS A 50 4.36 -11.56 -5.67
N TYR A 51 4.74 -10.70 -4.72
CA TYR A 51 6.01 -9.98 -4.73
C TYR A 51 6.67 -10.01 -3.35
N SER A 52 7.98 -9.78 -3.33
CA SER A 52 8.76 -9.60 -2.11
C SER A 52 9.41 -8.22 -2.10
N TYR A 53 9.46 -7.60 -0.93
CA TYR A 53 10.16 -6.36 -0.67
C TYR A 53 11.11 -6.55 0.50
N THR A 54 12.39 -6.29 0.28
CA THR A 54 13.41 -6.28 1.34
C THR A 54 13.70 -4.85 1.74
N SER A 55 13.38 -4.50 2.98
CA SER A 55 13.68 -3.17 3.51
C SER A 55 15.18 -2.98 3.73
N PRO A 56 15.85 -2.00 3.07
CA PRO A 56 17.30 -1.82 3.19
C PRO A 56 17.78 -1.52 4.62
N HIS A 57 16.90 -0.94 5.44
CA HIS A 57 17.23 -0.47 6.80
C HIS A 57 16.95 -1.51 7.88
N TRP A 58 16.07 -2.48 7.60
CA TRP A 58 15.48 -3.32 8.64
C TRP A 58 15.67 -4.82 8.38
N SER A 59 16.38 -5.20 7.31
CA SER A 59 16.66 -6.58 6.88
C SER A 59 15.44 -7.51 6.99
N SER A 60 14.26 -6.96 6.76
CA SER A 60 12.97 -7.64 6.87
C SER A 60 12.45 -7.84 5.47
N ASN A 61 12.05 -9.08 5.20
CA ASN A 61 11.35 -9.44 3.99
C ASN A 61 9.85 -9.29 4.26
N HIS A 62 9.22 -8.50 3.40
CA HIS A 62 7.79 -8.34 3.33
C HIS A 62 7.30 -9.05 2.08
N GLU A 63 6.32 -9.93 2.23
CA GLU A 63 5.59 -10.51 1.11
C GLU A 63 4.38 -9.63 0.83
N VAL A 64 4.19 -9.29 -0.45
CA VAL A 64 3.15 -8.38 -0.94
C VAL A 64 2.37 -9.11 -2.01
N SER A 65 1.08 -9.32 -1.75
CA SER A 65 0.19 -10.04 -2.65
C SER A 65 -0.93 -9.12 -3.13
N VAL A 66 -1.14 -9.07 -4.44
CA VAL A 66 -2.35 -8.47 -5.03
C VAL A 66 -3.47 -9.50 -4.93
N VAL A 67 -4.33 -9.35 -3.93
CA VAL A 67 -5.40 -10.32 -3.62
C VAL A 67 -6.53 -10.21 -4.63
N GLU A 68 -6.91 -8.98 -4.98
CA GLU A 68 -8.01 -8.70 -5.90
C GLU A 68 -7.78 -7.37 -6.59
N THR A 69 -8.05 -7.28 -7.88
CA THR A 69 -7.97 -6.03 -8.64
C THR A 69 -8.85 -6.15 -9.87
N ASP A 70 -9.54 -5.07 -10.21
CA ASP A 70 -10.22 -4.92 -11.51
C ASP A 70 -9.37 -4.13 -12.51
N TYR A 71 -8.16 -3.70 -12.10
CA TYR A 71 -7.18 -2.90 -12.83
C TYR A 71 -7.62 -1.44 -13.09
N GLU A 72 -8.92 -1.22 -13.25
CA GLU A 72 -9.54 0.03 -13.69
C GLU A 72 -10.04 0.92 -12.55
N ALA A 73 -10.40 0.37 -11.38
CA ALA A 73 -10.94 1.16 -10.27
C ALA A 73 -10.21 0.92 -8.94
N TYR A 74 -9.82 -0.32 -8.63
CA TYR A 74 -9.19 -0.65 -7.36
C TYR A 74 -8.23 -1.84 -7.41
N ALA A 75 -7.37 -1.90 -6.40
CA ALA A 75 -6.61 -3.08 -6.05
C ALA A 75 -6.56 -3.25 -4.53
N LEU A 76 -6.82 -4.48 -4.06
CA LEU A 76 -6.65 -4.92 -2.69
C LEU A 76 -5.34 -5.67 -2.56
N LEU A 77 -4.46 -5.16 -1.71
CA LEU A 77 -3.18 -5.78 -1.42
C LEU A 77 -3.15 -6.26 0.02
N TYR A 78 -2.48 -7.38 0.22
CA TYR A 78 -2.10 -7.88 1.53
C TYR A 78 -0.58 -7.87 1.63
N THR A 79 -0.07 -7.39 2.75
CA THR A 79 1.36 -7.40 3.04
C THR A 79 1.59 -8.07 4.38
N GLU A 80 2.48 -9.04 4.41
CA GLU A 80 2.92 -9.68 5.63
C GLU A 80 4.44 -9.66 5.73
N SER A 81 4.97 -9.64 6.95
CA SER A 81 6.38 -9.94 7.17
C SER A 81 6.57 -10.78 8.41
N PHE A 82 7.40 -11.80 8.28
CA PHE A 82 7.78 -12.70 9.34
C PHE A 82 9.13 -12.27 9.89
N ARG A 83 9.16 -11.69 11.09
CA ARG A 83 10.41 -11.41 11.82
C ARG A 83 10.54 -12.34 13.01
N GLY A 84 10.68 -13.65 12.75
CA GLY A 84 10.78 -14.65 13.82
C GLY A 84 9.53 -14.70 14.73
N PRO A 85 9.60 -15.46 15.84
CA PRO A 85 8.41 -15.70 16.68
C PRO A 85 7.89 -14.40 17.31
N GLY A 86 6.67 -14.01 16.98
CA GLY A 86 5.94 -12.92 17.66
C GLY A 86 6.12 -11.51 17.09
N GLN A 87 6.80 -11.34 15.95
CA GLN A 87 6.81 -10.08 15.19
C GLN A 87 6.23 -10.29 13.80
N ASP A 88 4.96 -10.69 13.78
CA ASP A 88 4.17 -10.77 12.56
C ASP A 88 3.57 -9.39 12.29
N PHE A 89 3.97 -8.78 11.18
CA PHE A 89 3.37 -7.54 10.71
C PHE A 89 2.47 -7.85 9.54
N CYS A 90 1.19 -7.53 9.66
CA CYS A 90 0.21 -7.68 8.59
C CYS A 90 -0.39 -6.31 8.25
N MET A 91 -0.67 -6.09 6.97
CA MET A 91 -1.24 -4.86 6.47
C MET A 91 -2.11 -5.11 5.25
N ALA A 92 -3.40 -4.79 5.35
CA ALA A 92 -4.30 -4.66 4.22
C ALA A 92 -4.21 -3.24 3.63
N THR A 93 -4.12 -3.13 2.30
CA THR A 93 -4.04 -1.85 1.59
C THR A 93 -5.06 -1.81 0.46
N LEU A 94 -5.83 -0.73 0.37
CA LEU A 94 -6.67 -0.40 -0.77
C LEU A 94 -5.95 0.66 -1.62
N TYR A 95 -5.67 0.34 -2.88
CA TYR A 95 -5.40 1.33 -3.90
C TYR A 95 -6.67 1.61 -4.69
N SER A 96 -6.92 2.88 -4.99
CA SER A 96 -7.98 3.29 -5.91
C SER A 96 -7.41 4.15 -7.02
N ARG A 97 -7.99 4.05 -8.21
CA ARG A 97 -7.65 4.92 -9.34
C ARG A 97 -8.18 6.35 -9.18
N THR A 98 -9.21 6.54 -8.36
CA THR A 98 -9.74 7.86 -8.02
C THR A 98 -9.33 8.23 -6.59
N GLN A 99 -9.22 9.53 -6.31
CA GLN A 99 -9.03 9.99 -4.94
C GLN A 99 -10.22 9.54 -4.09
N ALA A 100 -11.45 9.82 -4.48
CA ALA A 100 -12.63 9.39 -3.73
C ALA A 100 -13.18 8.05 -4.26
N PRO A 101 -12.82 6.87 -3.68
CA PRO A 101 -13.43 5.61 -4.06
C PRO A 101 -14.90 5.58 -3.66
N LYS A 102 -15.71 4.90 -4.48
CA LYS A 102 -17.14 4.65 -4.21
C LYS A 102 -17.31 3.91 -2.87
N ALA A 103 -18.47 4.09 -2.24
CA ALA A 103 -18.80 3.42 -0.98
C ALA A 103 -18.65 1.89 -1.08
N GLU A 104 -19.08 1.30 -2.19
CA GLU A 104 -18.95 -0.13 -2.48
C GLU A 104 -17.50 -0.64 -2.40
N ILE A 105 -16.53 0.14 -2.90
CA ILE A 105 -15.10 -0.22 -2.85
C ILE A 105 -14.58 -0.13 -1.42
N LYS A 106 -15.02 0.89 -0.66
CA LYS A 106 -14.66 1.04 0.76
C LYS A 106 -15.23 -0.10 1.61
N GLU A 107 -16.47 -0.51 1.36
CA GLU A 107 -17.12 -1.64 2.02
C GLU A 107 -16.46 -2.97 1.67
N LYS A 108 -16.07 -3.15 0.40
CA LYS A 108 -15.28 -4.30 -0.04
C LYS A 108 -13.95 -4.38 0.70
N PHE A 109 -13.22 -3.26 0.82
CA PHE A 109 -11.99 -3.22 1.62
C PHE A 109 -12.22 -3.51 3.09
N ALA A 110 -13.27 -2.94 3.71
CA ALA A 110 -13.59 -3.21 5.10
C ALA A 110 -13.92 -4.68 5.34
N THR A 111 -14.71 -5.30 4.45
CA THR A 111 -15.02 -6.72 4.49
C THR A 111 -13.77 -7.59 4.35
N PHE A 112 -12.90 -7.25 3.39
CA PHE A 112 -11.62 -7.93 3.20
C PHE A 112 -10.73 -7.82 4.45
N ALA A 113 -10.56 -6.62 5.01
CA ALA A 113 -9.75 -6.41 6.20
C ALA A 113 -10.28 -7.19 7.42
N LYS A 114 -11.61 -7.21 7.61
CA LYS A 114 -12.25 -8.01 8.67
C LYS A 114 -12.00 -9.51 8.48
N ALA A 115 -12.07 -10.00 7.24
CA ALA A 115 -11.78 -11.40 6.93
C ALA A 115 -10.32 -11.80 7.22
N GLN A 116 -9.40 -10.85 7.15
CA GLN A 116 -7.98 -11.01 7.55
C GLN A 116 -7.75 -10.81 9.06
N GLY A 117 -8.80 -10.61 9.85
CA GLY A 117 -8.72 -10.47 11.31
C GLY A 117 -8.43 -9.04 11.82
N PHE A 118 -8.46 -8.02 10.95
CA PHE A 118 -8.35 -6.63 11.41
C PHE A 118 -9.63 -6.19 12.12
N THR A 119 -9.48 -5.49 13.24
CA THR A 119 -10.58 -4.83 13.96
C THR A 119 -11.04 -3.59 13.22
N GLU A 120 -12.28 -3.14 13.49
CA GLU A 120 -12.82 -1.92 12.89
C GLU A 120 -11.94 -0.69 13.15
N ASP A 121 -11.42 -0.54 14.36
CA ASP A 121 -10.50 0.55 14.73
C ASP A 121 -9.15 0.50 14.00
N GLY A 122 -8.77 -0.67 13.48
CA GLY A 122 -7.56 -0.86 12.67
C GLY A 122 -7.74 -0.46 11.19
N ILE A 123 -8.99 -0.32 10.74
CA ILE A 123 -9.34 0.02 9.36
C ILE A 123 -9.45 1.54 9.25
N VAL A 124 -8.45 2.16 8.64
CA VAL A 124 -8.39 3.61 8.48
C VAL A 124 -8.38 3.98 6.99
N PHE A 125 -9.23 4.94 6.62
CA PHE A 125 -9.18 5.59 5.32
C PHE A 125 -8.34 6.86 5.45
N LEU A 126 -7.30 6.95 4.64
CA LEU A 126 -6.34 8.05 4.74
C LEU A 126 -6.96 9.35 4.22
N PRO A 127 -6.69 10.49 4.88
CA PRO A 127 -7.15 11.78 4.40
C PRO A 127 -6.49 12.08 3.04
N GLN A 128 -7.28 12.70 2.17
CA GLN A 128 -6.86 13.05 0.81
C GLN A 128 -6.22 14.43 0.83
N THR A 129 -5.28 14.67 -0.08
CA THR A 129 -4.73 16.01 -0.27
C THR A 129 -4.49 16.24 -1.75
N ASP A 130 -4.89 17.41 -2.24
CA ASP A 130 -4.58 17.87 -3.59
C ASP A 130 -3.14 18.41 -3.70
N LYS A 131 -2.45 18.56 -2.56
CA LYS A 131 -1.04 18.95 -2.53
C LYS A 131 -0.15 17.78 -3.00
N CYS A 132 0.97 18.09 -3.67
CA CYS A 132 1.94 17.12 -4.17
C CYS A 132 1.42 16.18 -5.29
N MET A 133 0.37 16.60 -6.01
CA MET A 133 -0.19 15.85 -7.15
C MET A 133 0.44 16.23 -8.50
N GLU A 134 1.04 17.41 -8.60
CA GLU A 134 1.66 17.90 -9.83
C GLU A 134 3.00 17.19 -10.12
N GLU A 135 3.12 16.67 -11.34
CA GLU A 135 4.42 16.48 -11.98
C GLU A 135 4.79 17.85 -12.55
N ASN A 136 5.91 18.43 -12.13
CA ASN A 136 6.49 19.49 -12.93
C ASN A 136 6.74 18.90 -14.31
N MET A 137 5.96 19.38 -15.29
CA MET A 137 6.05 19.10 -16.71
C MET A 137 7.45 19.40 -17.25
#